data_AF-A0A1D1YW95-F1
#
_entry.id   AF-A0A1D1YW95-F1
#
_cell.length_a   1.000
_cell.length_b   1.000
_cell.length_c   1.000
_cell.angle_alpha   90.00
_cell.angle_beta   90.00
_cell.angle_gamma   90.00
#
_symmetry.space_group_name_H-M   'P 1'
#
loop_
_entity.id
_entity.type
_entity.pdbx_description
1 polymer ?
#
loop_
_entity_poly.entity_id
_entity_poly.type
_entity_poly.pdbx_seq_one_letter_code
_entity_poly.pdbx_strand_id
1 'polypeptide(L)'
;MAMKSYRYEAEALVKEYLLADSFVPYTSVLGGIFMCKMAYDLTHLVSSYYIKGYPSLTKIQRVEWNNRGMSSTHAIYITIMSLYLVFVSDLFADDAPGGLVVFRSSPFSIFTLGVSVGYFMTDLAMIFWLYPS
;
A
#
# COMPACT_ATOMS: atom_id res chain seq x y z
N MET A 1 45.28 4.68 2.84
CA MET A 1 44.32 3.61 2.45
C MET A 1 42.94 3.80 3.10
N ALA A 2 42.86 4.07 4.41
CA ALA A 2 41.59 4.26 5.13
C ALA A 2 40.62 5.28 4.50
N MET A 3 41.10 6.47 4.10
CA MET A 3 40.26 7.51 3.51
C MET A 3 39.59 7.10 2.18
N LYS A 4 40.24 6.23 1.38
CA LYS A 4 39.62 5.67 0.16
C LYS A 4 38.56 4.61 0.49
N SER A 5 38.78 3.84 1.55
CA SER A 5 37.80 2.87 2.08
C SER A 5 36.54 3.57 2.59
N TYR A 6 36.69 4.61 3.41
CA TYR A 6 35.57 5.42 3.90
C TYR A 6 34.79 6.08 2.76
N ARG A 7 35.48 6.58 1.74
CA ARG A 7 34.81 7.16 0.57
C ARG A 7 34.03 6.10 -0.22
N TYR A 8 34.59 4.91 -0.37
CA TYR A 8 33.94 3.79 -1.06
C TYR A 8 32.71 3.28 -0.30
N GLU A 9 32.79 3.14 1.02
CA GLU A 9 31.64 2.78 1.86
C GLU A 9 30.56 3.87 1.84
N ALA A 10 30.95 5.14 1.89
CA ALA A 10 30.00 6.24 1.78
C ALA A 10 29.34 6.31 0.39
N GLU A 11 30.11 6.11 -0.69
CA GLU A 11 29.59 6.03 -2.06
C GLU A 11 28.64 4.82 -2.23
N ALA A 12 28.98 3.67 -1.63
CA ALA A 12 28.13 2.48 -1.64
C ALA A 12 26.82 2.71 -0.87
N LEU A 13 26.88 3.29 0.34
CA LEU A 13 25.71 3.66 1.14
C LEU A 13 24.83 4.67 0.43
N VAL A 14 25.39 5.73 -0.16
CA VAL A 14 24.63 6.72 -0.92
C VAL A 14 23.96 6.10 -2.14
N LYS A 15 24.66 5.20 -2.84
CA LYS A 15 24.13 4.52 -4.01
C LYS A 15 23.04 3.52 -3.64
N GLU A 16 23.21 2.77 -2.56
CA GLU A 16 22.21 1.84 -2.03
C GLU A 16 20.98 2.60 -1.50
N TYR A 17 21.18 3.70 -0.78
CA TYR A 17 20.11 4.57 -0.28
C TYR A 17 19.32 5.24 -1.43
N LEU A 18 20.02 5.83 -2.42
CA LEU A 18 19.38 6.44 -3.59
C LEU A 18 18.66 5.43 -4.50
N LEU A 19 19.22 4.22 -4.67
CA LEU A 19 18.60 3.17 -5.49
C LEU A 19 17.44 2.49 -4.76
N ALA A 20 17.54 2.28 -3.45
CA ALA A 20 16.47 1.74 -2.63
C ALA A 20 15.26 2.68 -2.58
N ASP A 21 15.47 3.99 -2.38
CA ASP A 21 14.39 4.99 -2.41
C ASP A 21 13.68 5.05 -3.77
N SER A 22 14.39 4.78 -4.86
CA SER A 22 13.82 4.83 -6.20
C SER A 22 12.91 3.64 -6.53
N PHE A 23 13.19 2.43 -5.99
CA PHE A 23 12.43 1.21 -6.34
C PHE A 23 11.25 0.90 -5.42
N VAL A 24 11.32 1.32 -4.15
CA VAL A 24 10.24 1.13 -3.16
C VAL A 24 8.87 1.63 -3.66
N PRO A 25 8.71 2.84 -4.24
CA PRO A 25 7.40 3.29 -4.70
C PRO A 25 6.84 2.43 -5.84
N TYR A 26 7.65 2.02 -6.82
CA TYR A 26 7.15 1.22 -7.95
C TYR A 26 6.80 -0.22 -7.53
N THR A 27 7.64 -0.84 -6.72
CA THR A 27 7.41 -2.20 -6.23
C THR A 27 6.23 -2.28 -5.26
N SER A 28 6.04 -1.25 -4.43
CA SER A 28 4.88 -1.17 -3.53
C SER A 28 3.57 -0.96 -4.27
N VAL A 29 3.54 -0.25 -5.41
CA VAL A 29 2.35 -0.17 -6.28
C VAL A 29 1.97 -1.56 -6.82
N LEU A 30 2.93 -2.30 -7.36
CA LEU A 30 2.70 -3.68 -7.82
C LEU A 30 2.25 -4.59 -6.68
N GLY A 31 2.87 -4.46 -5.50
CA GLY A 31 2.46 -5.14 -4.29
C GLY A 31 1.03 -4.79 -3.87
N GLY A 32 0.63 -3.53 -4.00
CA GLY A 32 -0.73 -3.05 -3.73
C GLY A 32 -1.75 -3.71 -4.65
N ILE A 33 -1.48 -3.78 -5.95
CA ILE A 33 -2.35 -4.48 -6.92
C ILE A 33 -2.50 -5.96 -6.55
N PHE A 34 -1.38 -6.62 -6.23
CA PHE A 34 -1.39 -8.02 -5.80
C PHE A 34 -2.20 -8.23 -4.52
N MET A 35 -2.00 -7.39 -3.50
CA MET A 35 -2.78 -7.43 -2.26
C MET A 35 -4.27 -7.19 -2.49
N CYS A 36 -4.64 -6.32 -3.42
CA CYS A 36 -6.04 -6.12 -3.79
C CYS A 36 -6.65 -7.38 -4.39
N LYS A 37 -5.93 -8.07 -5.29
CA LYS A 37 -6.38 -9.36 -5.83
C LYS A 37 -6.56 -10.41 -4.73
N MET A 38 -5.61 -10.51 -3.81
CA MET A 38 -5.72 -11.41 -2.66
C MET A 38 -6.91 -11.06 -1.77
N ALA A 39 -7.11 -9.78 -1.43
CA ALA A 39 -8.23 -9.33 -0.60
C ALA A 39 -9.59 -9.59 -1.27
N TYR A 40 -9.67 -9.40 -2.60
CA TYR A 40 -10.85 -9.74 -3.39
C TYR A 40 -11.15 -11.25 -3.33
N ASP A 41 -10.14 -12.09 -3.56
CA ASP A 41 -10.30 -13.55 -3.54
C ASP A 41 -10.63 -14.08 -2.14
N LEU A 42 -10.00 -13.50 -1.10
CA LEU A 42 -10.30 -13.82 0.28
C LEU A 42 -11.73 -13.40 0.63
N THR A 43 -12.18 -12.21 0.20
CA THR A 43 -13.56 -11.76 0.38
C THR A 43 -14.52 -12.74 -0.29
N HIS A 44 -14.24 -13.16 -1.53
CA HIS A 44 -15.04 -14.16 -2.22
C HIS A 44 -15.08 -15.49 -1.45
N LEU A 45 -13.92 -15.99 -1.00
CA LEU A 45 -13.79 -17.24 -0.25
C LEU A 45 -14.61 -17.18 1.04
N VAL A 46 -14.32 -16.20 1.91
CA VAL A 46 -15.00 -16.01 3.20
C VAL A 46 -16.50 -15.82 2.98
N SER A 47 -16.91 -14.99 2.02
CA SER A 47 -18.33 -14.76 1.76
C SER A 47 -19.03 -16.03 1.28
N SER A 48 -18.38 -16.85 0.45
CA SER A 48 -18.96 -18.11 -0.05
C SER A 48 -19.20 -19.13 1.06
N TYR A 49 -18.32 -19.20 2.06
CA TYR A 49 -18.46 -20.17 3.16
C TYR A 49 -19.33 -19.67 4.31
N TYR A 50 -19.23 -18.37 4.65
CA TYR A 50 -19.83 -17.84 5.89
C TYR A 50 -21.09 -17.00 5.65
N ILE A 51 -21.33 -16.48 4.44
CA ILE A 51 -22.47 -15.61 4.16
C ILE A 51 -23.51 -16.37 3.35
N LYS A 52 -24.56 -16.83 4.03
CA LYS A 52 -25.65 -17.62 3.42
C LYS A 52 -26.32 -16.96 2.22
N GLY A 53 -26.38 -15.62 2.18
CA GLY A 53 -26.96 -14.86 1.06
C GLY A 53 -26.03 -14.68 -0.13
N TYR A 54 -24.72 -14.92 0.02
CA TYR A 54 -23.75 -14.67 -1.04
C TYR A 54 -23.93 -15.56 -2.28
N PRO A 55 -24.20 -16.88 -2.15
CA PRO A 55 -24.44 -17.74 -3.31
C PRO A 55 -25.68 -17.34 -4.12
N SER A 56 -26.69 -16.70 -3.48
CA SER A 56 -27.90 -16.24 -4.16
C SER A 56 -27.73 -14.93 -4.94
N LEU A 57 -26.59 -14.25 -4.81
CA LEU A 57 -26.33 -13.00 -5.51
C LEU A 57 -26.05 -13.23 -7.00
N THR A 58 -26.51 -12.30 -7.83
CA THR A 58 -26.17 -12.24 -9.24
C THR A 58 -24.66 -12.06 -9.43
N LYS A 59 -24.15 -12.31 -10.64
CA LYS A 59 -22.73 -12.14 -10.95
C LYS A 59 -22.26 -10.70 -10.68
N ILE A 60 -23.04 -9.71 -11.08
CA ILE A 60 -22.72 -8.28 -10.89
C ILE A 60 -22.69 -7.93 -9.40
N GLN A 61 -23.69 -8.35 -8.64
CA GLN A 61 -23.73 -8.12 -7.19
C GLN A 61 -22.56 -8.79 -6.47
N ARG A 62 -22.11 -9.97 -6.89
CA ARG A 62 -20.92 -10.62 -6.31
C ARG A 62 -19.64 -9.87 -6.59
N VAL A 63 -19.48 -9.33 -7.81
CA VAL A 63 -18.33 -8.49 -8.14
C VAL A 63 -18.31 -7.23 -7.28
N GLU A 64 -19.46 -6.54 -7.17
CA GLU A 64 -19.57 -5.36 -6.31
C GLU A 64 -19.31 -5.69 -4.83
N TRP A 65 -19.89 -6.78 -4.33
CA TRP A 65 -19.68 -7.26 -2.97
C TRP A 65 -18.20 -7.50 -2.66
N ASN A 66 -17.52 -8.21 -3.56
CA ASN A 66 -16.10 -8.53 -3.38
C ASN A 66 -15.22 -7.27 -3.46
N ASN A 67 -15.56 -6.32 -4.36
CA ASN A 67 -14.87 -5.03 -4.42
C ASN A 67 -15.04 -4.25 -3.12
N ARG A 68 -16.25 -4.19 -2.55
CA ARG A 68 -16.49 -3.52 -1.26
C ARG A 68 -15.67 -4.15 -0.13
N GLY A 69 -15.52 -5.47 -0.12
CA GLY A 69 -14.65 -6.16 0.85
C GLY A 69 -13.17 -5.82 0.68
N MET A 70 -12.70 -5.74 -0.57
CA MET A 70 -11.34 -5.28 -0.90
C MET A 70 -11.11 -3.83 -0.45
N SER A 71 -12.01 -2.90 -0.75
CA SER A 71 -11.96 -1.50 -0.29
C SER A 71 -12.00 -1.37 1.23
N SER A 72 -12.82 -2.18 1.90
CA SER A 72 -12.89 -2.19 3.37
C SER A 72 -11.59 -2.68 3.99
N THR A 73 -10.96 -3.69 3.39
CA THR A 73 -9.63 -4.18 3.81
C THR A 73 -8.57 -3.09 3.66
N HIS A 74 -8.59 -2.36 2.54
CA HIS A 74 -7.69 -1.23 2.32
C HIS A 74 -7.92 -0.10 3.34
N ALA A 75 -9.17 0.23 3.66
CA ALA A 75 -9.50 1.23 4.67
C ALA A 75 -8.97 0.85 6.06
N ILE A 76 -9.08 -0.43 6.45
CA ILE A 76 -8.49 -0.93 7.70
C ILE A 76 -6.96 -0.82 7.65
N TYR A 77 -6.34 -1.24 6.55
CA TYR A 77 -4.89 -1.14 6.36
C TYR A 77 -4.39 0.29 6.54
N ILE A 78 -4.95 1.26 5.79
CA ILE A 78 -4.48 2.66 5.87
C ILE A 78 -4.75 3.27 7.25
N THR A 79 -5.83 2.87 7.93
CA THR A 79 -6.11 3.29 9.30
C THR A 79 -5.01 2.84 10.24
N ILE A 80 -4.66 1.54 10.21
CA ILE A 80 -3.60 0.99 11.07
C ILE A 80 -2.25 1.66 10.75
N MET A 81 -1.91 1.80 9.47
CA MET A 81 -0.66 2.44 9.06
C MET A 81 -0.60 3.91 9.50
N SER A 82 -1.71 4.66 9.36
CA SER A 82 -1.78 6.05 9.78
C SER A 82 -1.62 6.20 11.29
N LEU A 83 -2.31 5.36 12.08
CA LEU A 83 -2.16 5.35 13.54
C LEU A 83 -0.73 5.00 13.95
N TYR A 84 -0.11 4.02 13.29
CA TYR A 84 1.28 3.67 13.54
C TYR A 84 2.23 4.83 13.22
N LEU A 85 2.11 5.45 12.04
CA LEU A 85 2.98 6.54 11.63
C LEU A 85 2.86 7.77 12.54
N VAL A 86 1.65 8.08 13.01
CA VAL A 86 1.39 9.26 13.85
C VAL A 86 1.74 9.03 15.32
N PHE A 87 1.37 7.89 15.89
CA PHE A 87 1.45 7.69 17.34
C PHE A 87 2.58 6.77 17.80
N VAL A 88 3.09 5.91 16.92
CA VAL A 88 4.08 4.89 17.28
C VAL A 88 5.44 5.19 16.69
N SER A 89 5.49 5.75 15.48
CA SER A 89 6.75 6.07 14.81
C SER A 89 7.25 7.46 15.17
N ASP A 90 8.57 7.64 15.18
CA ASP A 90 9.21 8.95 15.39
C ASP A 90 9.12 9.88 14.17
N LEU A 91 8.43 9.48 13.09
CA LEU A 91 8.38 10.23 11.81
C LEU A 91 7.89 11.67 11.98
N PHE A 92 6.94 11.89 12.88
CA PHE A 92 6.31 13.19 13.12
C PHE A 92 6.63 13.76 14.51
N ALA A 93 7.65 13.25 15.20
CA ALA A 93 8.07 13.80 16.49
C ALA A 93 8.58 15.25 16.34
N ASP A 94 8.37 16.08 17.37
CA ASP A 94 8.71 17.50 17.34
C ASP A 94 10.22 17.75 17.16
N ASP A 95 11.05 16.85 17.68
CA ASP A 95 12.51 16.87 17.60
C ASP A 95 13.08 16.14 16.37
N ALA A 96 12.21 15.55 15.53
CA ALA A 96 12.67 14.77 14.38
C ALA A 96 13.36 15.66 13.32
N PRO A 97 14.55 15.26 12.82
CA PRO A 97 15.23 15.96 11.75
C PRO A 97 14.45 15.82 10.44
N GLY A 98 14.14 16.95 9.77
CA GLY A 98 13.40 16.89 8.50
C GLY A 98 12.60 18.14 8.10
N GLY A 99 12.72 19.25 8.82
CA GLY A 99 12.00 20.48 8.47
C GLY A 99 10.50 20.37 8.73
N LEU A 100 9.67 20.98 7.87
CA LEU A 100 8.21 21.00 8.04
C LEU A 100 7.62 19.59 7.95
N VAL A 101 6.65 19.29 8.83
CA VAL A 101 5.94 18.00 8.94
C VAL A 101 5.41 17.50 7.58
N VAL A 102 4.93 18.40 6.71
CA VAL A 102 4.36 18.04 5.39
C VAL A 102 5.37 17.45 4.39
N PHE A 103 6.67 17.67 4.59
CA PHE A 103 7.73 17.14 3.72
C PHE A 103 8.41 15.91 4.32
N ARG A 104 8.05 15.52 5.54
CA ARG A 104 8.64 14.35 6.21
C ARG A 104 8.05 13.08 5.63
N SER A 105 8.94 12.15 5.28
CA SER A 105 8.56 10.83 4.79
C SER A 105 9.60 9.80 5.25
N SER A 106 9.18 8.54 5.33
CA SER A 106 10.04 7.40 5.55
C SER A 106 9.83 6.37 4.43
N PRO A 107 10.77 5.44 4.21
CA PRO A 107 10.56 4.34 3.27
C PRO A 107 9.25 3.57 3.57
N PHE A 108 8.85 3.47 4.84
CA PHE A 108 7.61 2.82 5.26
C PHE A 108 6.35 3.64 4.90
N SER A 109 6.39 4.97 5.03
CA SER A 109 5.28 5.83 4.58
C SER A 109 5.16 5.84 3.05
N ILE A 110 6.29 5.83 2.34
CA ILE A 110 6.34 5.74 0.87
C ILE A 110 5.79 4.40 0.41
N PHE A 111 6.18 3.30 1.05
CA PHE A 111 5.62 1.96 0.78
C PHE A 111 4.11 1.93 0.99
N THR A 112 3.63 2.47 2.11
CA THR A 112 2.19 2.55 2.44
C THR A 112 1.41 3.36 1.39
N LEU A 113 1.98 4.48 0.95
CA LEU A 113 1.42 5.29 -0.11
C LEU A 113 1.36 4.52 -1.44
N GLY A 114 2.45 3.85 -1.82
CA GLY A 114 2.49 3.06 -3.05
C GLY A 114 1.48 1.92 -3.07
N VAL A 115 1.30 1.21 -1.95
CA VAL A 115 0.22 0.22 -1.79
C VAL A 115 -1.15 0.85 -2.03
N SER A 116 -1.39 2.04 -1.47
CA SER A 116 -2.64 2.79 -1.65
C SER A 116 -2.87 3.23 -3.10
N VAL A 117 -1.82 3.61 -3.81
CA VAL A 117 -1.90 3.92 -5.25
C VAL A 117 -2.24 2.66 -6.06
N GLY A 118 -1.64 1.51 -5.74
CA GLY A 118 -1.99 0.23 -6.35
C GLY A 118 -3.46 -0.17 -6.12
N TYR A 119 -3.97 0.09 -4.90
CA TYR A 119 -5.39 -0.05 -4.60
C TYR A 119 -6.26 0.87 -5.47
N PHE A 120 -5.94 2.17 -5.51
CA PHE A 120 -6.70 3.14 -6.29
C PHE A 120 -6.78 2.76 -7.78
N MET A 121 -5.66 2.32 -8.36
CA MET A 121 -5.63 1.83 -9.75
C MET A 121 -6.51 0.60 -9.94
N THR A 122 -6.49 -0.35 -8.99
CA THR A 122 -7.30 -1.57 -9.05
C THR A 122 -8.79 -1.26 -8.95
N ASP A 123 -9.19 -0.39 -8.02
CA ASP A 123 -10.57 0.03 -7.84
C ASP A 123 -11.10 0.77 -9.09
N LEU A 124 -10.29 1.67 -9.65
CA LEU A 124 -10.62 2.37 -10.91
C LEU A 124 -10.77 1.38 -12.08
N ALA A 125 -9.87 0.40 -12.21
CA ALA A 125 -9.97 -0.63 -13.24
C ALA A 125 -11.26 -1.46 -13.09
N MET A 126 -11.66 -1.78 -11.86
CA MET A 126 -12.90 -2.49 -11.59
C MET A 126 -14.15 -1.67 -11.93
N ILE A 127 -14.13 -0.36 -11.72
CA ILE A 127 -15.22 0.54 -12.15
C ILE A 127 -15.39 0.47 -13.67
N PHE A 128 -14.30 0.63 -14.43
CA PHE A 128 -14.35 0.53 -15.89
C PHE A 128 -14.78 -0.85 -16.38
N TRP A 129 -14.43 -1.91 -15.64
CA TRP A 129 -14.83 -3.28 -15.97
C TRP A 129 -16.32 -3.54 -15.71
N LEU A 130 -16.88 -3.01 -14.62
CA LEU A 130 -18.26 -3.28 -14.21
C LEU A 130 -19.28 -2.39 -14.94
N TYR A 131 -18.88 -1.18 -15.30
CA TYR A 131 -19.72 -0.20 -16.00
C TYR A 131 -19.10 0.22 -17.35
N PRO A 132 -18.95 -0.72 -18.31
CA PRO A 132 -18.53 -0.36 -19.65
C PRO A 132 -19.64 0.50 -20.28
N SER A 133 -19.27 1.70 -20.74
CA SER A 133 -20.15 2.64 -21.45
C SER A 133 -20.67 2.06 -22.76
#